data_AF-A0A2G5BJ35-F1
#
_entry.id   AF-A0A2G5BJ35-F1
#
_cell.length_a   1.000
_cell.length_b   1.000
_cell.length_c   1.000
_cell.angle_alpha   90.00
_cell.angle_beta   90.00
_cell.angle_gamma   90.00
#
_symmetry.space_group_name_H-M   'P 1'
#
loop_
_entity.id
_entity.type
_entity.pdbx_description
1 polymer ?
#
loop_
_entity_poly.entity_id
_entity_poly.type
_entity_poly.pdbx_seq_one_letter_code
_entity_poly.pdbx_strand_id
1 'polypeptide(L)'
;MDESELVVLDVLDPICKQRISKLTDKHIGIPSDGGMRRLTPEMFSRAVQALKPDIVVPPADYVAEPPVAGNNRMANSVRRTARWLDESTGHAAPILVPVMGARSIEQREAWARIVAARNDVWGYVLNDTGLEMGLDDTLTLAKHSLGLLDASKLRYMVGASAPDAVLRAVLSGIDLVDSSYAFAVTEQGFASAYTLHGDDHGAAHVDLWHSSMADDFRPLVEDCTCFACRRHHRAYVHHLLTAHEMLATVLLQAHNLHCYQRFFADVRASIAAGSLAADAARFATRYSGAFDELHVLATQPFSPSSKAPSHRHNDPLSIANN
;
A
#
# COMPACT_ATOMS: atom_id res chain seq x y z
N MET A 1 28.36 -0.65 -5.15
CA MET A 1 27.57 -0.28 -3.96
C MET A 1 27.14 -1.58 -3.36
N ASP A 2 27.52 -1.82 -2.11
CA ASP A 2 26.96 -2.93 -1.33
C ASP A 2 25.52 -2.49 -0.99
N GLU A 3 24.60 -2.72 -1.92
CA GLU A 3 23.17 -2.52 -1.67
C GLU A 3 22.74 -3.66 -0.76
N SER A 4 22.94 -3.49 0.54
CA SER A 4 22.32 -4.34 1.53
C SER A 4 20.81 -4.12 1.43
N GLU A 5 20.15 -4.96 0.62
CA GLU A 5 18.70 -5.01 0.53
C GLU A 5 18.17 -5.47 1.89
N LEU A 6 17.24 -4.69 2.46
CA LEU A 6 16.55 -5.07 3.70
C LEU A 6 15.23 -5.73 3.33
N VAL A 7 15.01 -6.94 3.84
CA VAL A 7 13.81 -7.74 3.57
C VAL A 7 12.89 -7.76 4.80
N VAL A 8 11.68 -7.24 4.63
CA VAL A 8 10.60 -7.35 5.62
C VAL A 8 9.70 -8.52 5.23
N LEU A 9 9.53 -9.49 6.13
CA LEU A 9 8.59 -10.59 5.95
C LEU A 9 7.26 -10.26 6.64
N ASP A 10 6.25 -9.92 5.86
CA ASP A 10 4.85 -9.83 6.29
C ASP A 10 4.04 -11.00 5.72
N VAL A 11 3.00 -11.41 6.45
CA VAL A 11 2.06 -12.43 6.04
C VAL A 11 1.06 -11.89 5.01
N LEU A 12 0.81 -10.58 5.03
CA LEU A 12 -0.17 -9.93 4.17
C LEU A 12 0.48 -9.15 3.04
N ASP A 13 -0.05 -9.36 1.85
CA ASP A 13 0.23 -8.51 0.70
C ASP A 13 -0.70 -7.28 0.76
N PRO A 14 -0.16 -6.05 0.85
CA PRO A 14 -0.96 -4.82 0.92
C PRO A 14 -1.87 -4.60 -0.30
N ILE A 15 -1.54 -5.20 -1.45
CA ILE A 15 -2.35 -5.14 -2.68
C ILE A 15 -3.46 -6.21 -2.64
N CYS A 16 -3.21 -7.33 -1.98
CA CYS A 16 -4.16 -8.43 -1.92
C CYS A 16 -5.20 -8.20 -0.80
N LYS A 17 -6.29 -7.49 -1.13
CA LYS A 17 -7.45 -7.34 -0.21
C LYS A 17 -8.26 -8.63 -0.01
N GLN A 18 -7.80 -9.78 -0.52
CA GLN A 18 -8.49 -11.05 -0.27
C GLN A 18 -8.52 -11.32 1.22
N ARG A 19 -9.73 -11.32 1.79
CA ARG A 19 -9.97 -11.49 3.22
C ARG A 19 -9.26 -12.77 3.68
N ILE A 20 -8.42 -12.66 4.71
CA ILE A 20 -7.97 -13.81 5.51
C ILE A 20 -9.22 -14.62 5.83
N SER A 21 -9.34 -15.80 5.23
CA SER A 21 -10.51 -16.65 5.36
C SER A 21 -10.15 -17.87 6.21
N LYS A 22 -11.14 -18.44 6.92
CA LYS A 22 -10.97 -19.66 7.73
C LYS A 22 -9.94 -19.54 8.86
N LEU A 23 -10.11 -18.51 9.66
CA LEU A 23 -9.41 -18.32 10.93
C LEU A 23 -9.86 -19.35 11.98
N THR A 24 -8.90 -19.95 12.68
CA THR A 24 -9.13 -20.78 13.87
C THR A 24 -8.14 -20.41 14.96
N ASP A 25 -8.22 -21.07 16.13
CA ASP A 25 -7.22 -20.89 17.18
C ASP A 25 -5.80 -21.33 16.80
N LYS A 26 -5.65 -22.16 15.75
CA LYS A 26 -4.37 -22.78 15.38
C LYS A 26 -3.74 -22.19 14.12
N HIS A 27 -4.52 -21.53 13.28
CA HIS A 27 -4.02 -21.04 11.99
C HIS A 27 -4.89 -19.94 11.42
N ILE A 28 -4.28 -19.14 10.56
CA ILE A 28 -4.95 -18.30 9.57
C ILE A 28 -4.91 -18.97 8.20
N GLY A 29 -5.93 -18.69 7.38
CA GLY A 29 -5.87 -18.98 5.96
C GLY A 29 -5.29 -17.77 5.23
N ILE A 30 -4.25 -17.98 4.45
CA ILE A 30 -3.66 -16.97 3.56
C ILE A 30 -3.96 -17.30 2.08
N PRO A 31 -4.36 -16.32 1.26
CA PRO A 31 -4.49 -16.51 -0.17
C PRO A 31 -3.11 -16.70 -0.81
N SER A 32 -3.06 -17.48 -1.89
CA SER A 32 -1.86 -17.66 -2.73
C SER A 32 -2.31 -17.94 -4.17
N ASP A 33 -1.38 -17.88 -5.12
CA ASP A 33 -1.65 -18.23 -6.53
C ASP A 33 -2.23 -19.65 -6.69
N GLY A 34 -1.88 -20.56 -5.78
CA GLY A 34 -2.39 -21.92 -5.72
C GLY A 34 -3.67 -22.09 -4.90
N GLY A 35 -4.36 -21.01 -4.54
CA GLY A 35 -5.54 -20.99 -3.66
C GLY A 35 -5.19 -20.80 -2.18
N MET A 36 -6.18 -21.02 -1.31
CA MET A 36 -6.02 -20.81 0.14
C MET A 36 -5.02 -21.80 0.78
N ARG A 37 -4.02 -21.27 1.46
CA ARG A 37 -3.05 -22.01 2.27
C ARG A 37 -3.30 -21.77 3.75
N ARG A 38 -2.89 -22.70 4.61
CA ARG A 38 -2.94 -22.56 6.06
C ARG A 38 -1.58 -22.11 6.55
N LEU A 39 -1.55 -21.13 7.45
CA LEU A 39 -0.34 -20.67 8.13
C LEU A 39 -0.56 -20.79 9.64
N THR A 40 0.24 -21.65 10.29
CA THR A 40 0.34 -21.74 11.75
C THR A 40 1.57 -20.93 12.22
N PRO A 41 1.65 -20.53 13.50
CA PRO A 41 2.85 -19.94 14.08
C PRO A 41 4.11 -20.80 13.87
N GLU A 42 4.01 -22.12 13.99
CA GLU A 42 5.16 -23.01 13.76
C GLU A 42 5.61 -23.01 12.30
N MET A 43 4.68 -22.93 11.34
CA MET A 43 5.00 -22.79 9.92
C MET A 43 5.66 -21.44 9.65
N PHE A 44 5.19 -20.37 10.28
CA PHE A 44 5.78 -19.04 10.21
C PHE A 44 7.21 -19.04 10.75
N SER A 45 7.44 -19.59 11.95
CA SER A 45 8.79 -19.67 12.55
C SER A 45 9.76 -20.48 11.67
N ARG A 46 9.30 -21.56 11.02
CA ARG A 46 10.11 -22.29 10.03
C ARG A 46 10.44 -21.44 8.80
N ALA A 47 9.49 -20.64 8.32
CA ALA A 47 9.73 -19.73 7.21
C ALA A 47 10.75 -18.64 7.58
N VAL A 48 10.67 -18.04 8.77
CA VAL A 48 11.66 -17.08 9.26
C VAL A 48 13.06 -17.70 9.31
N GLN A 49 13.19 -18.93 9.80
CA GLN A 49 14.49 -19.63 9.85
C GLN A 49 15.06 -19.93 8.45
N ALA A 50 14.19 -20.27 7.50
CA ALA A 50 14.59 -20.61 6.14
C ALA A 50 14.94 -19.37 5.30
N LEU A 51 14.10 -18.32 5.38
CA LEU A 51 14.21 -17.10 4.59
C LEU A 51 15.19 -16.09 5.19
N LYS A 52 15.39 -16.13 6.52
CA LYS A 52 16.25 -15.21 7.27
C LYS A 52 16.00 -13.73 6.93
N PRO A 53 14.75 -13.25 7.04
CA PRO A 53 14.44 -11.84 6.80
C PRO A 53 15.10 -10.94 7.85
N ASP A 54 15.33 -9.68 7.48
CA ASP A 54 15.88 -8.67 8.38
C ASP A 54 14.86 -8.17 9.40
N ILE A 55 13.58 -8.15 9.02
CA ILE A 55 12.47 -7.74 9.88
C ILE A 55 11.30 -8.70 9.67
N VAL A 56 10.57 -9.03 10.72
CA VAL A 56 9.37 -9.85 10.64
C VAL A 56 8.13 -9.14 11.17
N VAL A 57 7.00 -9.43 10.55
CA VAL A 57 5.65 -9.10 11.04
C VAL A 57 4.95 -10.43 11.34
N PRO A 58 4.81 -10.81 12.63
CA PRO A 58 4.18 -12.06 13.00
C PRO A 58 2.70 -12.14 12.59
N PRO A 59 2.16 -13.36 12.39
CA PRO A 59 0.76 -13.54 12.04
C PRO A 59 -0.17 -12.99 13.11
N ALA A 60 -1.21 -12.28 12.67
CA ALA A 60 -2.23 -11.72 13.55
C ALA A 60 -3.65 -12.09 13.13
N ASP A 61 -4.55 -12.07 14.10
CA ASP A 61 -5.97 -12.29 13.91
C ASP A 61 -6.68 -10.98 13.56
N TYR A 62 -6.52 -10.51 12.33
CA TYR A 62 -7.21 -9.30 11.88
C TYR A 62 -8.72 -9.51 11.84
N VAL A 63 -9.45 -8.51 12.36
CA VAL A 63 -10.91 -8.47 12.29
C VAL A 63 -11.30 -7.76 11.01
N ALA A 64 -12.10 -8.41 10.18
CA ALA A 64 -12.65 -7.83 8.95
C ALA A 64 -14.11 -7.43 9.15
N GLU A 65 -14.48 -6.27 8.62
CA GLU A 65 -15.83 -5.71 8.58
C GLU A 65 -16.18 -5.31 7.14
N PRO A 66 -17.46 -5.26 6.73
CA PRO A 66 -18.67 -5.63 7.47
C PRO A 66 -18.95 -7.14 7.56
N PRO A 67 -19.81 -7.58 8.51
CA PRO A 67 -20.50 -6.76 9.53
C PRO A 67 -19.57 -6.35 10.69
N VAL A 68 -19.96 -5.31 11.44
CA VAL A 68 -19.22 -4.84 12.62
C VAL A 68 -19.07 -5.99 13.62
N ALA A 69 -17.84 -6.25 14.06
CA ALA A 69 -17.57 -7.35 14.96
C ALA A 69 -18.03 -7.01 16.39
N GLY A 70 -18.64 -7.98 17.07
CA GLY A 70 -18.97 -7.82 18.50
C GLY A 70 -17.72 -7.77 19.39
N ASN A 71 -17.81 -7.15 20.56
CA ASN A 71 -16.69 -7.00 21.50
C ASN A 71 -15.99 -8.33 21.83
N ASN A 72 -16.72 -9.44 21.96
CA ASN A 72 -16.14 -10.75 22.19
C ASN A 72 -15.23 -11.23 21.05
N ARG A 73 -15.55 -10.90 19.79
CA ARG A 73 -14.72 -11.25 18.62
C ARG A 73 -13.41 -10.45 18.62
N MET A 74 -13.47 -9.16 18.94
CA MET A 74 -12.31 -8.27 19.06
C MET A 74 -11.42 -8.66 20.25
N ALA A 75 -12.01 -8.99 21.40
CA ALA A 75 -11.24 -9.47 22.55
C ALA A 75 -10.57 -10.83 22.28
N ASN A 76 -11.24 -11.72 21.53
CA ASN A 76 -10.64 -12.98 21.09
C ASN A 76 -9.47 -12.78 20.12
N SER A 77 -9.54 -11.81 19.19
CA SER A 77 -8.41 -11.55 18.29
C SER A 77 -7.19 -11.03 19.03
N VAL A 78 -7.37 -10.14 20.00
CA VAL A 78 -6.28 -9.65 20.87
C VAL A 78 -5.63 -10.83 21.60
N ARG A 79 -6.42 -11.68 22.28
CA ARG A 79 -5.89 -12.86 23.00
C ARG A 79 -5.17 -13.85 22.08
N ARG A 80 -5.74 -14.15 20.92
CA ARG A 80 -5.16 -15.09 19.97
C ARG A 80 -3.86 -14.56 19.39
N THR A 81 -3.82 -13.29 19.03
CA THR A 81 -2.62 -12.65 18.49
C THR A 81 -1.51 -12.55 19.53
N ALA A 82 -1.83 -12.28 20.80
CA ALA A 82 -0.85 -12.31 21.88
C ALA A 82 -0.19 -13.70 22.01
N ARG A 83 -1.01 -14.76 21.99
CA ARG A 83 -0.50 -16.15 22.00
C ARG A 83 0.37 -16.46 20.79
N TRP A 84 -0.07 -16.10 19.59
CA TRP A 84 0.70 -16.36 18.37
C TRP A 84 1.99 -15.56 18.31
N LEU A 85 2.01 -14.34 18.87
CA LEU A 85 3.22 -13.57 19.02
C LEU A 85 4.22 -14.34 19.89
N ASP A 86 3.81 -14.85 21.05
CA ASP A 86 4.69 -15.65 21.92
C ASP A 86 5.24 -16.90 21.19
N GLU A 87 4.39 -17.60 20.44
CA GLU A 87 4.75 -18.80 19.65
C GLU A 87 5.66 -18.49 18.44
N SER A 88 5.65 -17.25 17.95
CA SER A 88 6.42 -16.81 16.77
C SER A 88 7.72 -16.09 17.14
N THR A 89 8.05 -15.98 18.44
CA THR A 89 9.27 -15.32 18.93
C THR A 89 10.43 -16.31 19.09
N GLY A 90 11.61 -15.81 19.48
CA GLY A 90 12.80 -16.62 19.74
C GLY A 90 13.80 -16.70 18.57
N HIS A 91 13.55 -15.99 17.48
CA HIS A 91 14.54 -15.73 16.43
C HIS A 91 15.26 -14.40 16.65
N ALA A 92 16.38 -14.18 15.95
CA ALA A 92 17.19 -12.96 16.09
C ALA A 92 16.64 -11.74 15.33
N ALA A 93 15.78 -11.95 14.33
CA ALA A 93 15.25 -10.85 13.52
C ALA A 93 14.37 -9.88 14.36
N PRO A 94 14.54 -8.56 14.23
CA PRO A 94 13.61 -7.54 14.72
C PRO A 94 12.14 -7.82 14.40
N ILE A 95 11.26 -7.57 15.37
CA ILE A 95 9.81 -7.80 15.27
C ILE A 95 9.05 -6.47 15.20
N LEU A 96 8.26 -6.28 14.16
CA LEU A 96 7.20 -5.27 14.13
C LEU A 96 5.88 -5.95 14.48
N VAL A 97 5.23 -5.53 15.56
CA VAL A 97 3.99 -6.18 16.02
C VAL A 97 2.77 -5.52 15.40
N PRO A 98 1.80 -6.30 14.88
CA PRO A 98 0.52 -5.76 14.45
C PRO A 98 -0.20 -5.02 15.56
N VAL A 99 -0.80 -3.87 15.26
CA VAL A 99 -1.71 -3.17 16.16
C VAL A 99 -3.08 -3.87 16.12
N MET A 100 -3.55 -4.35 17.27
CA MET A 100 -4.80 -5.10 17.39
C MET A 100 -5.88 -4.30 18.15
N GLY A 101 -7.10 -4.86 18.19
CA GLY A 101 -8.24 -4.29 18.92
C GLY A 101 -9.38 -3.80 18.02
N ALA A 102 -9.16 -3.75 16.70
CA ALA A 102 -10.16 -3.32 15.71
C ALA A 102 -10.80 -1.98 16.11
N ARG A 103 -12.12 -1.80 15.96
CA ARG A 103 -12.81 -0.55 16.32
C ARG A 103 -13.00 -0.32 17.82
N SER A 104 -12.60 -1.26 18.69
CA SER A 104 -12.77 -1.13 20.14
C SER A 104 -11.58 -0.42 20.78
N ILE A 105 -11.83 0.79 21.30
CA ILE A 105 -10.83 1.56 22.08
C ILE A 105 -10.31 0.73 23.27
N GLU A 106 -11.21 0.09 24.02
CA GLU A 106 -10.84 -0.76 25.15
C GLU A 106 -9.86 -1.86 24.74
N GLN A 107 -10.11 -2.53 23.60
CA GLN A 107 -9.22 -3.59 23.10
C GLN A 107 -7.92 -3.04 22.50
N ARG A 108 -7.93 -1.85 21.88
CA ARG A 108 -6.72 -1.14 21.43
C ARG A 108 -5.78 -0.85 22.59
N GLU A 109 -6.33 -0.34 23.69
CA GLU A 109 -5.55 -0.06 24.90
C GLU A 109 -5.07 -1.34 25.58
N ALA A 110 -5.92 -2.37 25.65
CA ALA A 110 -5.54 -3.66 26.21
C ALA A 110 -4.37 -4.29 25.43
N TRP A 111 -4.44 -4.26 24.10
CA TRP A 111 -3.33 -4.69 23.25
C TRP A 111 -2.06 -3.87 23.48
N ALA A 112 -2.19 -2.53 23.53
CA ALA A 112 -1.04 -1.66 23.75
C ALA A 112 -0.33 -1.96 25.08
N ARG A 113 -1.07 -2.24 26.17
CA ARG A 113 -0.48 -2.65 27.46
C ARG A 113 0.29 -3.98 27.37
N ILE A 114 -0.23 -4.96 26.62
CA ILE A 114 0.47 -6.24 26.38
C ILE A 114 1.79 -5.98 25.66
N VAL A 115 1.76 -5.18 24.59
CA VAL A 115 2.93 -4.86 23.77
C VAL A 115 3.95 -4.00 24.52
N ALA A 116 3.50 -3.03 25.33
CA ALA A 116 4.37 -2.15 26.11
C ALA A 116 5.19 -2.91 27.17
N ALA A 117 4.71 -4.06 27.64
CA ALA A 117 5.42 -4.91 28.58
C ALA A 117 6.55 -5.73 27.94
N ARG A 118 6.71 -5.68 26.61
CA ARG A 118 7.68 -6.48 25.86
C ARG A 118 8.95 -5.69 25.52
N ASN A 119 10.09 -6.36 25.57
CA ASN A 119 11.41 -5.82 25.22
C ASN A 119 11.91 -6.23 23.83
N ASP A 120 11.27 -7.19 23.17
CA ASP A 120 11.64 -7.76 21.87
C ASP A 120 10.96 -7.07 20.67
N VAL A 121 10.11 -6.08 20.95
CA VAL A 121 9.37 -5.33 19.93
C VAL A 121 10.20 -4.15 19.43
N TRP A 122 10.43 -4.10 18.12
CA TRP A 122 11.14 -3.02 17.43
C TRP A 122 10.23 -1.94 16.86
N GLY A 123 8.95 -2.25 16.67
CA GLY A 123 7.98 -1.32 16.11
C GLY A 123 6.60 -1.92 15.96
N TYR A 124 5.73 -1.18 15.32
CA TYR A 124 4.30 -1.41 15.27
C TYR A 124 3.79 -1.36 13.83
N VAL A 125 2.94 -2.31 13.45
CA VAL A 125 2.29 -2.34 12.13
C VAL A 125 0.82 -2.00 12.28
N LEU A 126 0.42 -0.82 11.80
CA LEU A 126 -0.96 -0.40 11.70
C LEU A 126 -1.56 -0.93 10.39
N ASN A 127 -2.30 -2.03 10.47
CA ASN A 127 -3.02 -2.60 9.34
C ASN A 127 -4.51 -2.74 9.68
N ASP A 128 -5.25 -1.67 9.43
CA ASP A 128 -6.69 -1.56 9.67
C ASP A 128 -7.51 -1.60 8.35
N THR A 129 -6.88 -2.02 7.26
CA THR A 129 -7.49 -2.09 5.92
C THR A 129 -8.77 -2.93 5.88
N GLY A 130 -8.86 -3.96 6.74
CA GLY A 130 -10.05 -4.81 6.87
C GLY A 130 -11.23 -4.18 7.61
N LEU A 131 -11.07 -3.00 8.23
CA LEU A 131 -12.16 -2.31 8.93
C LEU A 131 -12.98 -1.40 8.00
N GLU A 132 -12.55 -1.20 6.76
CA GLU A 132 -13.23 -0.35 5.76
C GLU A 132 -13.56 1.05 6.33
N MET A 133 -12.60 1.65 7.06
CA MET A 133 -12.69 3.00 7.65
C MET A 133 -11.98 4.03 6.77
N GLY A 134 -12.42 5.29 6.85
CA GLY A 134 -11.66 6.40 6.27
C GLY A 134 -10.29 6.56 6.94
N LEU A 135 -9.34 7.17 6.22
CA LEU A 135 -7.98 7.36 6.74
C LEU A 135 -7.96 8.20 8.02
N ASP A 136 -8.71 9.28 8.08
CA ASP A 136 -8.72 10.19 9.24
C ASP A 136 -9.29 9.49 10.49
N ASP A 137 -10.33 8.66 10.32
CA ASP A 137 -10.88 7.84 11.39
C ASP A 137 -9.87 6.77 11.83
N THR A 138 -9.16 6.16 10.88
CA THR A 138 -8.11 5.17 11.15
C THR A 138 -6.97 5.78 11.96
N LEU A 139 -6.48 6.96 11.55
CA LEU A 139 -5.42 7.69 12.26
C LEU A 139 -5.88 8.17 13.64
N THR A 140 -7.14 8.58 13.77
CA THR A 140 -7.73 8.94 15.08
C THR A 140 -7.81 7.74 16.01
N LEU A 141 -8.29 6.60 15.52
CA LEU A 141 -8.37 5.35 16.27
C LEU A 141 -6.97 4.86 16.68
N ALA A 142 -5.98 4.95 15.77
CA ALA A 142 -4.61 4.53 16.02
C ALA A 142 -4.00 5.23 17.24
N LYS A 143 -4.37 6.48 17.54
CA LYS A 143 -3.88 7.23 18.72
C LYS A 143 -4.18 6.51 20.05
N HIS A 144 -5.29 5.79 20.16
CA HIS A 144 -5.63 5.02 21.36
C HIS A 144 -4.72 3.81 21.60
N SER A 145 -3.97 3.39 20.58
CA SER A 145 -2.94 2.36 20.70
C SER A 145 -1.54 2.97 20.71
N LEU A 146 -1.15 3.64 19.64
CA LEU A 146 0.20 4.21 19.45
C LEU A 146 0.56 5.28 20.49
N GLY A 147 -0.43 5.96 21.08
CA GLY A 147 -0.20 6.93 22.16
C GLY A 147 0.16 6.31 23.51
N LEU A 148 -0.07 5.01 23.69
CA LEU A 148 0.32 4.24 24.89
C LEU A 148 1.63 3.46 24.67
N LEU A 149 2.21 3.55 23.49
CA LEU A 149 3.36 2.81 23.04
C LEU A 149 4.59 3.73 22.91
N ASP A 150 5.77 3.12 22.88
CA ASP A 150 7.03 3.86 22.82
C ASP A 150 7.15 4.59 21.47
N ALA A 151 7.19 5.93 21.54
CA ALA A 151 7.25 6.78 20.35
C ALA A 151 8.60 6.73 19.62
N SER A 152 9.64 6.15 20.22
CA SER A 152 10.95 5.96 19.57
C SER A 152 11.01 4.73 18.65
N LYS A 153 10.00 3.85 18.72
CA LYS A 153 9.92 2.63 17.91
C LYS A 153 9.23 2.88 16.57
N LEU A 154 9.63 2.12 15.56
CA LEU A 154 9.17 2.27 14.18
C LEU A 154 7.64 2.10 14.08
N ARG A 155 6.97 2.96 13.32
CA ARG A 155 5.54 2.85 13.01
C ARG A 155 5.35 2.65 11.51
N TYR A 156 4.92 1.44 11.14
CA TYR A 156 4.60 1.06 9.77
C TYR A 156 3.09 1.08 9.57
N MET A 157 2.59 1.80 8.56
CA MET A 157 1.18 1.78 8.17
C MET A 157 0.98 1.08 6.83
N VAL A 158 0.05 0.13 6.81
CA VAL A 158 -0.36 -0.60 5.60
C VAL A 158 -1.60 0.06 5.00
N GLY A 159 -1.59 0.30 3.68
CA GLY A 159 -2.75 0.78 2.92
C GLY A 159 -2.85 2.30 2.79
N ALA A 160 -1.96 3.07 3.42
CA ALA A 160 -1.84 4.51 3.25
C ALA A 160 -0.74 4.87 2.24
N SER A 161 -0.88 4.42 0.99
CA SER A 161 0.17 4.54 -0.04
C SER A 161 -0.08 5.61 -1.10
N ALA A 162 -1.29 6.17 -1.21
CA ALA A 162 -1.52 7.33 -2.07
C ALA A 162 -0.76 8.57 -1.52
N PRO A 163 -0.16 9.43 -2.36
CA PRO A 163 0.70 10.53 -1.89
C PRO A 163 0.07 11.45 -0.84
N ASP A 164 -1.21 11.79 -0.98
CA ASP A 164 -1.97 12.58 -0.02
C ASP A 164 -2.25 11.80 1.29
N ALA A 165 -2.51 10.50 1.19
CA ALA A 165 -2.63 9.60 2.35
C ALA A 165 -1.30 9.47 3.09
N VAL A 166 -0.18 9.35 2.36
CA VAL A 166 1.17 9.32 2.94
C VAL A 166 1.44 10.58 3.74
N LEU A 167 1.17 11.77 3.19
CA LEU A 167 1.38 13.03 3.91
C LEU A 167 0.60 13.08 5.22
N ARG A 168 -0.67 12.66 5.21
CA ARG A 168 -1.51 12.58 6.42
C ARG A 168 -0.99 11.57 7.44
N ALA A 169 -0.53 10.41 6.98
CA ALA A 169 0.06 9.37 7.82
C ALA A 169 1.36 9.87 8.48
N VAL A 170 2.28 10.44 7.70
CA VAL A 170 3.56 10.98 8.18
C VAL A 170 3.33 12.12 9.18
N LEU A 171 2.41 13.05 8.90
CA LEU A 171 2.02 14.10 9.85
C LEU A 171 1.40 13.56 11.14
N SER A 172 0.87 12.33 11.11
CA SER A 172 0.35 11.61 12.28
C SER A 172 1.41 10.75 12.99
N GLY A 173 2.67 10.84 12.56
CA GLY A 173 3.80 10.13 13.17
C GLY A 173 3.96 8.68 12.71
N ILE A 174 3.58 8.38 11.47
CA ILE A 174 3.93 7.12 10.78
C ILE A 174 5.28 7.29 10.08
N ASP A 175 6.15 6.28 10.17
CA ASP A 175 7.52 6.31 9.66
C ASP A 175 7.68 5.53 8.34
N LEU A 176 6.95 4.43 8.20
CA LEU A 176 7.02 3.54 7.04
C LEU A 176 5.62 3.35 6.44
N VAL A 177 5.54 3.27 5.11
CA VAL A 177 4.34 2.92 4.35
C VAL A 177 4.74 2.01 3.19
N ASP A 178 3.77 1.26 2.64
CA ASP A 178 3.99 0.47 1.44
C ASP A 178 3.99 1.34 0.16
N SER A 179 4.56 0.79 -0.92
CA SER A 179 4.61 1.43 -2.24
C SER A 179 3.56 0.88 -3.21
N SER A 180 2.48 0.29 -2.71
CA SER A 180 1.44 -0.35 -3.55
C SER A 180 0.79 0.62 -4.52
N TYR A 181 0.78 1.91 -4.18
CA TYR A 181 0.23 2.95 -5.05
C TYR A 181 0.93 3.03 -6.41
N ALA A 182 2.27 2.96 -6.45
CA ALA A 182 3.00 2.98 -7.71
C ALA A 182 2.63 1.79 -8.61
N PHE A 183 2.44 0.61 -8.01
CA PHE A 183 1.96 -0.58 -8.71
C PHE A 183 0.52 -0.40 -9.21
N ALA A 184 -0.40 0.08 -8.37
CA ALA A 184 -1.80 0.28 -8.75
C ALA A 184 -1.99 1.29 -9.89
N VAL A 185 -1.15 2.33 -9.95
CA VAL A 185 -1.12 3.31 -11.04
C VAL A 185 -0.59 2.67 -12.34
N THR A 186 0.47 1.86 -12.24
CA THR A 186 1.03 1.12 -13.38
C THR A 186 0.02 0.17 -14.00
N GLU A 187 -0.69 -0.61 -13.19
CA GLU A 187 -1.69 -1.59 -13.67
C GLU A 187 -2.87 -0.94 -14.40
N GLN A 188 -3.11 0.36 -14.16
CA GLN A 188 -4.13 1.14 -14.85
C GLN A 188 -3.61 1.80 -16.13
N GLY A 189 -2.33 1.64 -16.47
CA GLY A 189 -1.72 2.28 -17.64
C GLY A 189 -1.48 3.78 -17.44
N PHE A 190 -1.41 4.25 -16.19
CA PHE A 190 -1.19 5.66 -15.89
C PHE A 190 0.27 5.95 -15.52
N ALA A 191 0.72 7.15 -15.85
CA ALA A 191 2.01 7.67 -15.40
C ALA A 191 1.80 8.73 -14.31
N SER A 192 2.43 8.55 -13.16
CA SER A 192 2.42 9.51 -12.05
C SER A 192 3.07 10.82 -12.44
N ALA A 193 2.39 11.94 -12.20
CA ALA A 193 2.84 13.29 -12.53
C ALA A 193 2.77 14.28 -11.34
N TYR A 194 2.32 13.82 -10.16
CA TYR A 194 2.33 14.64 -8.95
C TYR A 194 3.76 14.97 -8.49
N THR A 195 3.89 16.11 -7.80
CA THR A 195 5.13 16.50 -7.15
C THR A 195 4.84 17.28 -5.86
N LEU A 196 5.66 17.05 -4.82
CA LEU A 196 5.54 17.81 -3.57
C LEU A 196 6.26 19.14 -3.70
N HIS A 197 7.49 19.12 -4.24
CA HIS A 197 8.24 20.32 -4.60
C HIS A 197 8.33 20.47 -6.12
N GLY A 198 8.40 21.71 -6.60
CA GLY A 198 8.53 22.00 -8.03
C GLY A 198 7.22 22.33 -8.73
N ASP A 199 7.34 22.40 -10.05
CA ASP A 199 6.32 22.94 -10.94
C ASP A 199 5.12 22.00 -11.09
N ASP A 200 3.94 22.60 -11.18
CA ASP A 200 2.70 21.87 -11.34
C ASP A 200 2.50 21.51 -12.81
N HIS A 201 2.44 20.21 -13.10
CA HIS A 201 2.14 19.70 -14.44
C HIS A 201 0.62 19.62 -14.72
N GLY A 202 -0.22 20.13 -13.80
CA GLY A 202 -1.65 20.32 -13.98
C GLY A 202 -2.53 19.12 -13.63
N ALA A 203 -1.95 17.91 -13.58
CA ALA A 203 -2.64 16.69 -13.18
C ALA A 203 -1.75 15.78 -12.33
N ALA A 204 -2.34 14.97 -11.46
CA ALA A 204 -1.61 13.98 -10.67
C ALA A 204 -1.14 12.78 -11.51
N HIS A 205 -1.78 12.56 -12.68
CA HIS A 205 -1.53 11.44 -13.58
C HIS A 205 -1.65 11.85 -15.03
N VAL A 206 -0.98 11.10 -15.90
CA VAL A 206 -1.18 11.10 -17.35
C VAL A 206 -1.81 9.76 -17.72
N ASP A 207 -3.01 9.80 -18.29
CA ASP A 207 -3.70 8.63 -18.84
C ASP A 207 -3.11 8.28 -20.22
N LEU A 208 -2.38 7.16 -20.30
CA LEU A 208 -1.73 6.72 -21.53
C LEU A 208 -2.64 5.85 -22.42
N TRP A 209 -3.87 5.57 -22.00
CA TRP A 209 -4.90 4.97 -22.87
C TRP A 209 -5.59 6.00 -23.75
N HIS A 210 -5.58 7.27 -23.33
CA HIS A 210 -6.28 8.32 -24.05
C HIS A 210 -5.77 8.46 -25.48
N SER A 211 -6.68 8.54 -26.46
CA SER A 211 -6.33 8.53 -27.88
C SER A 211 -5.43 9.69 -28.33
N SER A 212 -5.49 10.83 -27.63
CA SER A 212 -4.58 11.96 -27.87
C SER A 212 -3.11 11.63 -27.61
N MET A 213 -2.81 10.52 -26.92
CA MET A 213 -1.45 10.07 -26.68
C MET A 213 -0.80 9.47 -27.92
N ALA A 214 -1.57 9.02 -28.91
CA ALA A 214 -1.07 8.34 -30.11
C ALA A 214 -0.01 9.13 -30.89
N ASP A 215 -0.10 10.46 -30.88
CA ASP A 215 0.84 11.37 -31.56
C ASP A 215 1.56 12.33 -30.57
N ASP A 216 1.55 12.03 -29.27
CA ASP A 216 2.25 12.82 -28.25
C ASP A 216 3.69 12.30 -28.07
N PHE A 217 4.66 12.98 -28.70
CA PHE A 217 6.08 12.63 -28.65
C PHE A 217 6.84 13.24 -27.46
N ARG A 218 6.13 13.87 -26.51
CA ARG A 218 6.72 14.33 -25.24
C ARG A 218 7.07 13.13 -24.33
N PRO A 219 7.99 13.29 -23.37
CA PRO A 219 8.20 12.30 -22.31
C PRO A 219 6.89 12.05 -21.53
N LEU A 220 6.83 10.95 -20.76
CA LEU A 220 5.64 10.64 -19.97
C LEU A 220 5.29 11.82 -19.06
N VAL A 221 6.28 12.35 -18.35
CA VAL A 221 6.19 13.59 -17.57
C VAL A 221 7.41 14.46 -17.89
N GLU A 222 7.18 15.76 -18.07
CA GLU A 222 8.24 16.74 -18.31
C GLU A 222 9.17 16.81 -17.08
N ASP A 223 10.46 17.12 -17.30
CA ASP A 223 11.51 17.19 -16.27
C ASP A 223 11.77 15.91 -15.45
N CYS A 224 11.11 14.79 -15.77
CA CYS A 224 11.40 13.50 -15.16
C CYS A 224 12.70 12.89 -15.73
N THR A 225 13.57 12.41 -14.84
CA THR A 225 14.89 11.87 -15.21
C THR A 225 14.94 10.34 -15.22
N CYS A 226 13.80 9.68 -15.08
CA CYS A 226 13.71 8.21 -15.11
C CYS A 226 14.08 7.65 -16.48
N PHE A 227 14.40 6.36 -16.54
CA PHE A 227 14.74 5.67 -17.80
C PHE A 227 13.65 5.83 -18.86
N ALA A 228 12.38 5.66 -18.49
CA ALA A 228 11.25 5.75 -19.40
C ALA A 228 11.13 7.15 -20.03
N CYS A 229 11.15 8.21 -19.22
CA CYS A 229 11.04 9.60 -19.71
C CYS A 229 12.25 10.04 -20.54
N ARG A 230 13.45 9.51 -20.27
CA ARG A 230 14.67 9.88 -21.02
C ARG A 230 14.82 9.18 -22.36
N ARG A 231 14.13 8.06 -22.59
CA ARG A 231 14.31 7.22 -23.78
C ARG A 231 13.05 6.96 -24.58
N HIS A 232 11.89 7.23 -24.01
CA HIS A 232 10.60 6.94 -24.62
C HIS A 232 9.66 8.14 -24.45
N HIS A 233 8.59 8.12 -25.24
CA HIS A 233 7.57 9.17 -25.26
C HIS A 233 6.18 8.56 -25.06
N ARG A 234 5.19 9.41 -24.80
CA ARG A 234 3.80 9.01 -24.52
C ARG A 234 3.21 8.15 -25.64
N ALA A 235 3.40 8.54 -26.90
CA ALA A 235 2.93 7.76 -28.06
C ALA A 235 3.50 6.34 -28.11
N TYR A 236 4.75 6.13 -27.70
CA TYR A 236 5.34 4.79 -27.68
C TYR A 236 4.70 3.93 -26.59
N VAL A 237 4.52 4.46 -25.39
CA VAL A 237 3.88 3.71 -24.30
C VAL A 237 2.39 3.47 -24.59
N HIS A 238 1.69 4.45 -25.15
CA HIS A 238 0.32 4.28 -25.65
C HIS A 238 0.22 3.16 -26.69
N HIS A 239 1.15 3.10 -27.64
CA HIS A 239 1.22 2.02 -28.62
C HIS A 239 1.43 0.66 -27.94
N LEU A 240 2.37 0.55 -27.00
CA LEU A 240 2.62 -0.70 -26.27
C LEU A 240 1.40 -1.16 -25.46
N LEU A 241 0.72 -0.23 -24.77
CA LEU A 241 -0.52 -0.52 -24.04
C LEU A 241 -1.61 -1.04 -24.98
N THR A 242 -1.82 -0.34 -26.09
CA THR A 242 -2.82 -0.71 -27.11
C THR A 242 -2.50 -2.04 -27.79
N ALA A 243 -1.21 -2.35 -27.98
CA ALA A 243 -0.73 -3.61 -28.53
C ALA A 243 -0.69 -4.75 -27.51
N HIS A 244 -1.03 -4.49 -26.23
CA HIS A 244 -0.93 -5.44 -25.12
C HIS A 244 0.48 -6.00 -24.90
N GLU A 245 1.50 -5.19 -25.13
CA GLU A 245 2.90 -5.55 -24.93
C GLU A 245 3.32 -5.31 -23.47
N MET A 246 3.87 -6.35 -22.81
CA MET A 246 4.25 -6.29 -21.38
C MET A 246 5.31 -5.23 -21.07
N LEU A 247 6.06 -4.77 -22.07
CA LEU A 247 7.05 -3.70 -21.91
C LEU A 247 6.40 -2.39 -21.43
N ALA A 248 5.12 -2.14 -21.75
CA ALA A 248 4.40 -0.97 -21.24
C ALA A 248 4.43 -0.92 -19.70
N THR A 249 4.04 -2.03 -19.06
CA THR A 249 4.00 -2.16 -17.60
C THR A 249 5.39 -2.00 -16.98
N VAL A 250 6.44 -2.54 -17.61
CA VAL A 250 7.83 -2.39 -17.13
C VAL A 250 8.27 -0.91 -17.14
N LEU A 251 8.01 -0.19 -18.25
CA LEU A 251 8.36 1.22 -18.37
C LEU A 251 7.56 2.09 -17.39
N LEU A 252 6.27 1.79 -17.23
CA LEU A 252 5.40 2.50 -16.29
C LEU A 252 5.79 2.25 -14.84
N GLN A 253 6.12 1.01 -14.47
CA GLN A 253 6.57 0.69 -13.11
C GLN A 253 7.87 1.42 -12.78
N ALA A 254 8.84 1.43 -13.71
CA ALA A 254 10.09 2.15 -13.53
C ALA A 254 9.87 3.65 -13.35
N HIS A 255 8.94 4.25 -14.11
CA HIS A 255 8.55 5.65 -13.97
C HIS A 255 7.84 5.94 -12.65
N ASN A 256 6.79 5.17 -12.32
CA ASN A 256 5.95 5.38 -11.16
C ASN A 256 6.73 5.20 -9.84
N LEU A 257 7.64 4.21 -9.76
CA LEU A 257 8.54 4.07 -8.62
C LEU A 257 9.52 5.24 -8.49
N HIS A 258 10.08 5.72 -9.61
CA HIS A 258 10.97 6.88 -9.58
C HIS A 258 10.26 8.13 -9.07
N CYS A 259 9.03 8.40 -9.53
CA CYS A 259 8.22 9.50 -9.04
C CYS A 259 7.90 9.37 -7.55
N TYR A 260 7.55 8.17 -7.09
CA TYR A 260 7.26 7.90 -5.68
C TYR A 260 8.51 8.10 -4.79
N GLN A 261 9.68 7.63 -5.26
CA GLN A 261 10.96 7.84 -4.56
C GLN A 261 11.33 9.33 -4.45
N ARG A 262 11.14 10.10 -5.53
CA ARG A 262 11.34 11.56 -5.53
C ARG A 262 10.41 12.24 -4.53
N PHE A 263 9.13 11.89 -4.54
CA PHE A 263 8.15 12.37 -3.58
C PHE A 263 8.60 12.11 -2.12
N PHE A 264 9.10 10.92 -1.82
CA PHE A 264 9.64 10.62 -0.48
C PHE A 264 10.92 11.41 -0.15
N ALA A 265 11.75 11.75 -1.14
CA ALA A 265 12.89 12.64 -0.94
C ALA A 265 12.43 14.04 -0.55
N ASP A 266 11.44 14.58 -1.24
CA ASP A 266 10.83 15.88 -0.92
C ASP A 266 10.19 15.88 0.47
N VAL A 267 9.45 14.81 0.84
CA VAL A 267 8.85 14.67 2.17
C VAL A 267 9.93 14.74 3.26
N ARG A 268 11.04 14.02 3.10
CA ARG A 268 12.16 14.07 4.06
C ARG A 268 12.81 15.44 4.12
N ALA A 269 12.97 16.11 2.98
CA ALA A 269 13.49 17.48 2.93
C ALA A 269 12.55 18.47 3.66
N SER A 270 11.24 18.35 3.46
CA SER A 270 10.23 19.14 4.16
C SER A 270 10.21 18.90 5.67
N ILE A 271 10.43 17.66 6.13
CA ILE A 271 10.58 17.36 7.56
C ILE A 271 11.81 18.06 8.12
N ALA A 272 12.96 17.93 7.45
CA ALA A 272 14.21 18.55 7.89
C ALA A 272 14.13 20.10 7.92
N ALA A 273 13.35 20.69 7.01
CA ALA A 273 13.10 22.14 6.95
C ALA A 273 11.98 22.62 7.90
N GLY A 274 11.23 21.71 8.55
CA GLY A 274 10.07 22.05 9.38
C GLY A 274 8.86 22.59 8.59
N SER A 275 8.82 22.36 7.27
CA SER A 275 7.78 22.89 6.36
C SER A 275 6.72 21.87 5.95
N LEU A 276 6.84 20.60 6.36
CA LEU A 276 5.97 19.51 5.90
C LEU A 276 4.48 19.82 5.97
N ALA A 277 3.99 20.41 7.06
CA ALA A 277 2.58 20.73 7.20
C ALA A 277 2.10 21.75 6.14
N ALA A 278 2.90 22.78 5.86
CA ALA A 278 2.59 23.78 4.84
C ALA A 278 2.69 23.18 3.43
N ASP A 279 3.67 22.31 3.19
CA ASP A 279 3.88 21.65 1.90
C ASP A 279 2.74 20.67 1.60
N ALA A 280 2.30 19.91 2.61
CA ALA A 280 1.16 19.02 2.51
C ALA A 280 -0.15 19.77 2.23
N ALA A 281 -0.37 20.92 2.87
CA ALA A 281 -1.55 21.76 2.62
C ALA A 281 -1.58 22.29 1.18
N ARG A 282 -0.43 22.71 0.64
CA ARG A 282 -0.32 23.11 -0.78
C ARG A 282 -0.55 21.93 -1.71
N PHE A 283 0.01 20.77 -1.40
CA PHE A 283 -0.17 19.54 -2.18
C PHE A 283 -1.65 19.12 -2.25
N ALA A 284 -2.35 19.13 -1.10
CA ALA A 284 -3.76 18.79 -1.03
C ALA A 284 -4.64 19.77 -1.83
N THR A 285 -4.29 21.06 -1.82
CA THR A 285 -4.98 22.07 -2.64
C THR A 285 -4.75 21.84 -4.13
N ARG A 286 -3.51 21.53 -4.52
CA ARG A 286 -3.10 21.31 -5.91
C ARG A 286 -3.76 20.07 -6.53
N TYR A 287 -3.83 18.98 -5.78
CA TYR A 287 -4.31 17.68 -6.25
C TYR A 287 -5.61 17.24 -5.57
N SER A 288 -6.49 18.20 -5.26
CA SER A 288 -7.76 17.94 -4.58
C SER A 288 -8.59 16.88 -5.32
N GLY A 289 -8.90 15.76 -4.65
CA GLY A 289 -9.68 14.65 -5.21
C GLY A 289 -8.95 13.77 -6.22
N ALA A 290 -7.71 14.09 -6.60
CA ALA A 290 -7.00 13.38 -7.66
C ALA A 290 -6.56 11.95 -7.28
N PHE A 291 -6.66 11.59 -6.00
CA PHE A 291 -6.21 10.30 -5.48
C PHE A 291 -7.36 9.37 -5.07
N ASP A 292 -8.61 9.88 -5.04
CA ASP A 292 -9.78 9.14 -4.56
C ASP A 292 -10.17 7.98 -5.49
N GLU A 293 -10.09 8.18 -6.82
CA GLU A 293 -10.49 7.18 -7.82
C GLU A 293 -9.54 5.96 -7.85
N LEU A 294 -8.25 6.18 -7.60
CA LEU A 294 -7.24 5.11 -7.53
C LEU A 294 -7.33 4.30 -6.24
N HIS A 295 -7.82 4.93 -5.17
CA HIS A 295 -8.08 4.26 -3.90
C HIS A 295 -9.16 3.17 -4.06
N VAL A 296 -10.15 3.40 -4.94
CA VAL A 296 -11.22 2.43 -5.27
C VAL A 296 -10.69 1.23 -6.06
N LEU A 297 -9.71 1.40 -6.94
CA LEU A 297 -9.23 0.31 -7.81
C LEU A 297 -8.15 -0.56 -7.18
N ALA A 298 -7.33 0.01 -6.28
CA ALA A 298 -6.51 -0.78 -5.36
C ALA A 298 -7.37 -1.65 -4.40
N THR A 299 -8.70 -1.44 -4.35
CA THR A 299 -9.64 -2.28 -3.58
C THR A 299 -10.25 -3.45 -4.34
N GLN A 300 -10.12 -3.50 -5.67
CA GLN A 300 -10.68 -4.60 -6.45
C GLN A 300 -9.73 -5.79 -6.44
N PRO A 301 -10.21 -7.03 -6.18
CA PRO A 301 -9.36 -8.20 -6.26
C PRO A 301 -8.78 -8.31 -7.67
N PHE A 302 -7.46 -8.45 -7.76
CA PHE A 302 -6.78 -8.78 -9.01
C PHE A 302 -7.43 -10.03 -9.61
N SER A 303 -8.10 -9.85 -10.75
CA SER A 303 -8.62 -10.95 -11.56
C SER A 303 -7.67 -11.10 -12.73
N PRO A 304 -6.96 -12.23 -12.87
CA PRO A 304 -6.14 -12.51 -14.05
C PRO A 304 -6.95 -12.57 -15.36
N SER A 305 -8.27 -12.42 -15.30
CA SER A 305 -9.19 -12.63 -16.41
C SER A 305 -10.06 -11.42 -16.76
N SER A 306 -9.81 -10.21 -16.26
CA SER A 306 -10.57 -9.05 -16.75
C SER A 306 -10.08 -8.68 -18.15
N LYS A 307 -10.75 -9.23 -19.16
CA LYS A 307 -10.73 -8.67 -20.51
C LYS A 307 -11.04 -7.18 -20.40
N ALA A 308 -10.19 -6.34 -20.99
CA ALA A 308 -10.43 -4.91 -21.12
C ALA A 308 -11.85 -4.66 -21.65
N PRO A 309 -12.51 -3.57 -21.22
CA PRO A 309 -13.83 -3.21 -21.74
C PRO A 309 -13.75 -3.14 -23.26
N SER A 310 -14.55 -3.95 -23.96
CA SER A 310 -14.58 -3.93 -25.42
C SER A 310 -15.20 -2.61 -25.87
N HIS A 311 -14.36 -1.63 -26.19
CA HIS A 311 -14.78 -0.49 -26.98
C HIS A 311 -15.25 -1.02 -28.33
N ARG A 312 -16.56 -1.02 -28.54
CA ARG A 312 -17.16 -1.31 -29.84
C ARG A 312 -16.61 -0.29 -30.82
N HIS A 313 -15.74 -0.73 -31.74
CA HIS A 313 -15.51 0.02 -32.96
C HIS A 313 -16.84 0.13 -33.70
N ASN A 314 -17.35 1.36 -33.83
CA ASN A 314 -18.35 1.66 -34.84
C ASN A 314 -17.65 1.51 -36.20
N ASP A 315 -17.97 0.43 -36.89
CA ASP A 315 -17.49 0.12 -38.23
C ASP A 315 -18.21 1.03 -39.24
N PRO A 316 -17.52 1.93 -39.97
CA PRO A 316 -18.15 2.82 -40.94
C PRO A 316 -18.27 2.13 -42.30
N LEU A 317 -18.96 0.99 -42.35
CA LEU A 317 -19.30 0.31 -43.61
C LEU A 317 -20.74 -0.22 -43.55
N SER A 318 -21.68 0.72 -43.54
CA SER A 318 -23.10 0.47 -43.77
C SER A 318 -23.68 1.60 -44.63
N ILE A 319 -23.24 1.66 -45.89
CA ILE A 319 -23.94 2.39 -46.96
C ILE A 319 -23.86 1.53 -48.21
N ALA A 320 -24.91 0.75 -48.47
CA ALA A 320 -25.42 0.42 -49.82
C ALA A 320 -26.58 -0.58 -49.67
N ASN A 321 -27.81 -0.07 -49.65
CA ASN A 321 -28.98 -0.68 -50.29
C ASN A 321 -30.17 0.30 -50.18
N ASN A 322 -30.17 1.27 -51.08
CA ASN A 322 -31.31 1.67 -51.93
C ASN A 322 -30.83 2.69 -52.97
#